data_AF-A0A8S9UE44-F1
#
_entry.id   AF-A0A8S9UE44-F1
#
_cell.length_a   1.000
_cell.length_b   1.000
_cell.length_c   1.000
_cell.angle_alpha   90.00
_cell.angle_beta   90.00
_cell.angle_gamma   90.00
#
_symmetry.space_group_name_H-M   'P 1'
#
loop_
_entity.id
_entity.type
_entity.pdbx_description
1 polymer ?
#
loop_
_entity_poly.entity_id
_entity_poly.type
_entity_poly.pdbx_seq_one_letter_code
_entity_poly.pdbx_strand_id
1 'polypeptide(L)'
;MLTGYPNVGLHFKPIELANVESIPTTININYTYEYEPTATANVAYDLFTSSTPDGEFEYEIMVWLAAIGTAWPLSSEGKNIKNTTVSGVDFMLNHGVNGNMTVFSYVASKLTQDFSGDLTEFIDNLPEDVAPDAKQYLTKVQCGCGVAGSANLRDCWIRLTNSAQTPTNGGGPPMIRVLLNFPHLVYPSVGRDLALAVTSEEFKW
;
A
#
# COMPACT_ATOMS: atom_id res chain seq x y z
N MET A 1 -1.00 -7.02 -16.19
CA MET A 1 0.03 -6.21 -15.50
C MET A 1 -0.57 -4.84 -15.25
N LEU A 2 -0.37 -4.27 -14.06
CA LEU A 2 -0.83 -2.92 -13.76
C LEU A 2 -0.03 -1.92 -14.62
N THR A 3 -0.70 -0.91 -15.16
CA THR A 3 -0.12 0.09 -16.09
C THR A 3 0.20 1.41 -15.40
N GLY A 4 -0.24 1.60 -14.15
CA GLY A 4 0.05 2.77 -13.34
C GLY A 4 -0.31 2.54 -11.87
N TYR A 5 0.31 3.34 -11.00
CA TYR A 5 0.08 3.31 -9.55
C TYR A 5 0.06 4.73 -8.97
N PRO A 6 -1.00 5.53 -9.24
CA PRO A 6 -1.23 6.78 -8.53
C PRO A 6 -1.28 6.51 -7.03
N ASN A 7 -0.36 7.14 -6.30
CA ASN A 7 -0.13 6.88 -4.89
C ASN A 7 0.32 8.14 -4.17
N VAL A 8 0.37 8.01 -2.85
CA VAL A 8 1.10 8.93 -1.99
C VAL A 8 2.03 8.14 -1.09
N GLY A 9 3.24 8.66 -0.99
CA GLY A 9 4.29 8.13 -0.13
C GLY A 9 4.45 8.94 1.15
N LEU A 10 4.78 8.25 2.23
CA LEU A 10 5.33 8.86 3.42
C LEU A 10 6.73 9.42 3.11
N HIS A 11 7.01 10.64 3.55
CA HIS A 11 8.35 11.21 3.50
C HIS A 11 9.05 10.98 4.83
N PHE A 12 10.08 10.13 4.83
CA PHE A 12 10.87 9.80 6.02
C PHE A 12 12.29 9.42 5.59
N LYS A 13 13.22 9.40 6.54
CA LYS A 13 14.55 8.83 6.29
C LYS A 13 14.47 7.32 6.40
N PRO A 14 15.13 6.55 5.51
CA PRO A 14 15.17 5.10 5.63
C PRO A 14 15.60 4.65 7.04
N ILE A 15 14.95 3.61 7.55
CA ILE A 15 15.14 3.09 8.90
C ILE A 15 15.22 1.56 8.84
N GLU A 16 16.13 0.96 9.58
CA GLU A 16 16.20 -0.51 9.69
C GLU A 16 14.90 -1.04 10.29
N LEU A 17 14.39 -2.16 9.77
CA LEU A 17 13.17 -2.81 10.24
C LEU A 17 13.22 -3.10 11.75
N ALA A 18 14.39 -3.49 12.27
CA ALA A 18 14.63 -3.70 13.70
C ALA A 18 14.31 -2.48 14.58
N ASN A 19 14.33 -1.27 14.01
CA ASN A 19 14.09 -0.01 14.70
C ASN A 19 12.69 0.57 14.39
N VAL A 20 11.88 -0.12 13.58
CA VAL A 20 10.51 0.29 13.29
C VAL A 20 9.58 -0.26 14.37
N GLU A 21 9.16 0.60 15.30
CA GLU A 21 8.24 0.19 16.36
C GLU A 21 6.79 0.07 15.88
N SER A 22 6.35 1.00 15.03
CA SER A 22 4.95 1.10 14.60
C SER A 22 4.83 1.97 13.34
N ILE A 23 3.87 1.61 12.48
CA ILE A 23 3.43 2.37 11.31
C ILE A 23 1.89 2.41 11.34
N PRO A 24 1.30 3.22 12.24
CA PRO A 24 -0.14 3.25 12.42
C PRO A 24 -0.81 3.94 11.23
N THR A 25 -1.89 3.33 10.74
CA THR A 25 -2.65 3.84 9.59
C THR A 25 -4.14 3.69 9.79
N THR A 26 -4.89 4.64 9.23
CA THR A 26 -6.33 4.56 9.02
C THR A 26 -6.63 4.98 7.59
N ILE A 27 -7.48 4.22 6.91
CA ILE A 27 -7.90 4.49 5.54
C ILE A 27 -9.40 4.25 5.42
N ASN A 28 -10.06 5.18 4.76
CA ASN A 28 -11.41 5.00 4.25
C ASN A 28 -11.35 5.03 2.71
N ILE A 29 -11.90 3.99 2.09
CA ILE A 29 -11.93 3.80 0.64
C ILE A 29 -13.37 4.00 0.19
N ASN A 30 -13.55 4.98 -0.69
CA ASN A 30 -14.82 5.21 -1.37
C ASN A 30 -14.56 5.25 -2.88
N TYR A 31 -15.25 4.41 -3.64
CA TYR A 31 -15.15 4.43 -5.09
C TYR A 31 -16.53 4.28 -5.71
N THR A 32 -16.75 4.99 -6.81
CA THR A 32 -17.94 4.86 -7.65
C THR A 32 -17.57 4.04 -8.88
N TYR A 33 -18.30 2.94 -9.07
CA TYR A 33 -18.13 2.07 -10.22
C TYR A 33 -19.23 2.35 -11.24
N GLU A 34 -18.89 3.01 -12.34
CA GLU A 34 -19.76 3.08 -13.51
C GLU A 34 -19.29 2.09 -14.57
N TYR A 35 -19.90 0.90 -14.51
CA TYR A 35 -20.20 -0.01 -15.61
C TYR A 35 -19.19 -0.06 -16.77
N GLU A 36 -17.99 -0.56 -16.50
CA GLU A 36 -17.19 -1.24 -17.54
C GLU A 36 -16.75 -2.61 -17.01
N PRO A 37 -17.34 -3.72 -17.47
CA PRO A 37 -17.10 -5.08 -16.95
C PRO A 37 -15.64 -5.58 -17.07
N THR A 38 -14.70 -4.74 -17.52
CA THR A 38 -13.29 -5.05 -17.74
C THR A 38 -12.33 -4.28 -16.81
N ALA A 39 -12.80 -3.36 -15.96
CA ALA A 39 -11.90 -2.61 -15.09
C ALA A 39 -11.22 -3.56 -14.08
N THR A 40 -9.90 -3.59 -14.10
CA THR A 40 -9.08 -4.42 -13.20
C THR A 40 -8.17 -3.50 -12.41
N ALA A 41 -8.33 -3.49 -11.08
CA ALA A 41 -7.60 -2.57 -10.22
C ALA A 41 -7.48 -3.10 -8.79
N ASN A 42 -6.59 -2.51 -8.01
CA ASN A 42 -6.50 -2.71 -6.58
C ASN A 42 -6.45 -1.36 -5.84
N VAL A 43 -6.73 -1.40 -4.54
CA VAL A 43 -6.35 -0.33 -3.61
C VAL A 43 -5.47 -0.96 -2.57
N ALA A 44 -4.23 -0.48 -2.45
CA ALA A 44 -3.21 -1.14 -1.66
C ALA A 44 -2.30 -0.16 -0.93
N TYR A 45 -1.79 -0.60 0.22
CA TYR A 45 -0.49 -0.15 0.71
C TYR A 45 0.62 -0.91 0.03
N ASP A 46 1.79 -0.30 -0.01
CA ASP A 46 2.97 -0.85 -0.66
C ASP A 46 4.23 -0.35 0.06
N LEU A 47 4.97 -1.28 0.65
CA LEU A 47 6.15 -1.04 1.48
C LEU A 47 7.37 -1.67 0.82
N PHE A 48 8.46 -0.91 0.71
CA PHE A 48 9.69 -1.38 0.07
C PHE A 48 10.85 -1.43 1.04
N THR A 49 11.67 -2.46 0.92
CA THR A 49 12.90 -2.60 1.69
C THR A 49 14.13 -2.78 0.80
N SER A 50 15.29 -2.41 1.34
CA SER A 50 16.60 -2.59 0.71
C SER A 50 17.67 -2.89 1.75
N SER A 51 18.75 -3.58 1.34
CA SER A 51 19.94 -3.81 2.19
C SER A 51 20.66 -2.52 2.60
N THR A 52 20.43 -1.42 1.90
CA THR A 52 21.04 -0.11 2.21
C THR A 52 20.00 1.01 2.07
N PRO A 53 20.18 2.17 2.74
CA PRO A 53 19.23 3.28 2.70
C PRO A 53 18.86 3.76 1.29
N ASP A 54 19.83 3.79 0.37
CA ASP A 54 19.69 4.30 -1.00
C ASP A 54 19.82 3.19 -2.06
N GLY A 55 19.67 1.93 -1.65
CA GLY A 55 19.84 0.78 -2.54
C GLY A 55 18.60 0.49 -3.39
N GLU A 56 18.77 -0.46 -4.31
CA GLU A 56 17.65 -1.02 -5.07
C GLU A 56 16.68 -1.77 -4.16
N PHE A 57 15.41 -1.81 -4.53
CA PHE A 57 14.40 -2.54 -3.78
C PHE A 57 14.62 -4.05 -3.89
N GLU A 58 14.57 -4.73 -2.75
CA GLU A 58 14.79 -6.17 -2.61
C GLU A 58 13.51 -6.88 -2.16
N TYR A 59 12.67 -6.20 -1.37
CA TYR A 59 11.36 -6.70 -0.98
C TYR A 59 10.28 -5.65 -1.18
N GLU A 60 9.09 -6.13 -1.54
CA GLU A 60 7.84 -5.38 -1.63
C GLU A 60 6.78 -6.09 -0.78
N ILE A 61 6.16 -5.37 0.14
CA ILE A 61 5.07 -5.87 0.97
C ILE A 61 3.83 -5.04 0.66
N MET A 62 2.92 -5.63 -0.11
CA MET A 62 1.66 -5.02 -0.48
C MET A 62 0.52 -5.47 0.44
N VAL A 63 -0.36 -4.55 0.80
CA VAL A 63 -1.60 -4.83 1.55
C VAL A 63 -2.78 -4.32 0.75
N TRP A 64 -3.43 -5.21 0.01
CA TRP A 64 -4.57 -4.90 -0.86
C TRP A 64 -5.86 -4.96 -0.04
N LEU A 65 -6.49 -3.81 0.13
CA LEU A 65 -7.79 -3.66 0.79
C LEU A 65 -8.96 -3.81 -0.18
N ALA A 66 -8.70 -3.64 -1.47
CA ALA A 66 -9.64 -3.89 -2.54
C ALA A 66 -8.95 -4.62 -3.69
N ALA A 67 -9.60 -5.66 -4.21
CA ALA A 67 -9.31 -6.26 -5.51
C ALA A 67 -10.57 -6.11 -6.38
N ILE A 68 -10.45 -5.37 -7.48
CA ILE A 68 -11.56 -4.99 -8.37
C ILE A 68 -11.40 -5.74 -9.70
N GLY A 69 -12.49 -6.33 -10.18
CA GLY A 69 -12.52 -7.08 -11.42
C GLY A 69 -11.68 -8.35 -11.33
N THR A 70 -10.71 -8.50 -12.23
CA THR A 70 -9.82 -9.69 -12.31
C THR A 70 -8.46 -9.48 -11.67
N ALA A 71 -8.34 -8.50 -10.76
CA ALA A 71 -7.08 -8.14 -10.15
C ALA A 71 -6.52 -9.32 -9.34
N TRP A 72 -5.27 -9.68 -9.61
CA TRP A 72 -4.57 -10.78 -8.96
C TRP A 72 -3.15 -10.34 -8.59
N PRO A 73 -2.66 -10.66 -7.38
CA PRO A 73 -1.31 -10.33 -6.97
C PRO A 73 -0.27 -11.17 -7.73
N LEU A 74 1.00 -10.78 -7.62
CA LEU A 74 2.08 -11.67 -8.03
C LEU A 74 2.05 -12.95 -7.19
N SER A 75 2.13 -14.09 -7.85
CA SER A 75 2.12 -15.40 -7.20
C SER A 75 3.01 -16.36 -7.98
N SER A 76 4.09 -16.81 -7.35
CA SER A 76 5.00 -17.83 -7.89
C SER A 76 4.32 -19.20 -7.94
N GLU A 77 3.46 -19.49 -6.97
CA GLU A 77 2.76 -20.77 -6.81
C GLU A 77 1.41 -20.80 -7.56
N GLY A 78 0.98 -19.66 -8.11
CA GLY A 78 -0.34 -19.50 -8.75
C GLY A 78 -1.52 -19.57 -7.77
N LYS A 79 -1.26 -19.52 -6.46
CA LYS A 79 -2.25 -19.59 -5.38
C LYS A 79 -1.75 -18.85 -4.14
N ASN A 80 -2.66 -18.60 -3.20
CA ASN A 80 -2.31 -18.10 -1.88
C ASN A 80 -1.44 -19.13 -1.12
N ILE A 81 -0.46 -18.63 -0.37
CA ILE A 81 0.44 -19.45 0.44
C ILE A 81 -0.06 -19.61 1.88
N LYS A 82 -0.82 -18.63 2.40
CA LYS A 82 -1.37 -18.64 3.76
C LYS A 82 -2.61 -17.74 3.86
N ASN A 83 -3.56 -18.10 4.72
CA ASN A 83 -4.61 -17.18 5.17
C ASN A 83 -4.23 -16.66 6.55
N THR A 84 -4.40 -15.36 6.79
CA THR A 84 -4.08 -14.73 8.07
C THR A 84 -5.07 -13.62 8.39
N THR A 85 -5.22 -13.29 9.67
CA THR A 85 -6.03 -12.15 10.12
C THR A 85 -5.08 -11.12 10.72
N VAL A 86 -5.07 -9.90 10.15
CA VAL A 86 -4.21 -8.79 10.58
C VAL A 86 -5.08 -7.57 10.83
N SER A 87 -4.91 -6.91 11.97
CA SER A 87 -5.74 -5.78 12.41
C SER A 87 -7.26 -6.01 12.23
N GLY A 88 -7.74 -7.24 12.46
CA GLY A 88 -9.16 -7.61 12.37
C GLY A 88 -9.71 -7.86 10.96
N VAL A 89 -8.85 -7.90 9.93
CA VAL A 89 -9.23 -8.20 8.54
C VAL A 89 -8.58 -9.50 8.08
N ASP A 90 -9.36 -10.35 7.40
CA ASP A 90 -8.88 -11.62 6.85
C ASP A 90 -8.21 -11.41 5.49
N PHE A 91 -6.94 -11.77 5.39
CA PHE A 91 -6.12 -11.67 4.19
C PHE A 91 -5.68 -13.05 3.67
N MET A 92 -5.61 -13.15 2.35
CA MET A 92 -4.89 -14.19 1.64
C MET A 92 -3.48 -13.67 1.33
N LEU A 93 -2.45 -14.24 1.95
CA LEU A 93 -1.06 -13.93 1.67
C LEU A 93 -0.61 -14.69 0.41
N ASN A 94 -0.04 -13.95 -0.53
CA ASN A 94 0.57 -14.45 -1.76
C ASN A 94 2.05 -14.04 -1.79
N HIS A 95 2.85 -14.78 -2.54
CA HIS A 95 4.28 -14.57 -2.68
C HIS A 95 4.66 -14.68 -4.16
N GLY A 96 5.45 -13.73 -4.66
CA GLY A 96 5.88 -13.67 -6.05
C GLY A 96 7.26 -13.04 -6.19
N VAL A 97 7.77 -13.00 -7.42
CA VAL A 97 9.05 -12.36 -7.75
C VAL A 97 8.86 -11.39 -8.91
N ASN A 98 9.46 -10.19 -8.80
CA ASN A 98 9.50 -9.18 -9.86
C ASN A 98 10.93 -8.70 -10.05
N GLY A 99 11.64 -9.23 -11.06
CA GLY A 99 13.06 -8.96 -11.23
C GLY A 99 13.89 -9.54 -10.07
N ASN A 100 14.62 -8.69 -9.36
CA ASN A 100 15.37 -9.05 -8.15
C ASN A 100 14.53 -8.96 -6.85
N MET A 101 13.28 -8.51 -6.96
CA MET A 101 12.44 -8.19 -5.81
C MET A 101 11.54 -9.35 -5.43
N THR A 102 11.50 -9.68 -4.13
CA THR A 102 10.55 -10.62 -3.56
C THR A 102 9.29 -9.86 -3.13
N VAL A 103 8.14 -10.25 -3.66
CA VAL A 103 6.87 -9.53 -3.46
C VAL A 103 5.94 -10.37 -2.61
N PHE A 104 5.53 -9.83 -1.47
CA PHE A 104 4.46 -10.37 -0.64
C PHE A 104 3.22 -9.52 -0.84
N SER A 105 2.07 -10.16 -1.03
CA SER A 105 0.80 -9.47 -1.21
C SER A 105 -0.27 -10.07 -0.32
N TYR A 106 -0.68 -9.32 0.69
CA TYR A 106 -1.85 -9.60 1.50
C TYR A 106 -3.09 -9.08 0.78
N VAL A 107 -3.95 -9.98 0.32
CA VAL A 107 -5.20 -9.60 -0.37
C VAL A 107 -6.38 -9.82 0.54
N ALA A 108 -7.08 -8.75 0.90
CA ALA A 108 -8.27 -8.83 1.74
C ALA A 108 -9.30 -9.76 1.10
N SER A 109 -9.84 -10.70 1.88
CA SER A 109 -10.78 -11.72 1.40
C SER A 109 -12.12 -11.12 0.97
N LYS A 110 -12.39 -9.89 1.40
CA LYS A 110 -13.54 -9.06 1.02
C LYS A 110 -13.05 -7.62 0.87
N LEU A 111 -13.81 -6.80 0.15
CA LEU A 111 -13.57 -5.36 0.11
C LEU A 111 -13.57 -4.79 1.53
N THR A 112 -12.48 -4.14 1.90
CA THR A 112 -12.31 -3.45 3.19
C THR A 112 -12.36 -1.95 2.95
N GLN A 113 -13.55 -1.36 3.06
CA GLN A 113 -13.74 0.08 2.86
C GLN A 113 -13.17 0.90 4.01
N ASP A 114 -13.19 0.38 5.23
CA ASP A 114 -12.63 1.01 6.41
C ASP A 114 -11.57 0.09 6.99
N PHE A 115 -10.33 0.56 7.04
CA PHE A 115 -9.23 -0.17 7.67
C PHE A 115 -8.50 0.75 8.64
N SER A 116 -8.23 0.24 9.83
CA SER A 116 -7.37 0.88 10.81
C SER A 116 -6.51 -0.19 11.45
N GLY A 117 -5.21 0.04 11.50
CA GLY A 117 -4.26 -0.96 11.96
C GLY A 117 -2.83 -0.44 11.98
N ASP A 118 -1.89 -1.34 12.19
CA ASP A 118 -0.46 -1.06 12.12
C ASP A 118 0.16 -1.84 10.95
N LEU A 119 0.89 -1.15 10.06
CA LEU A 119 1.51 -1.81 8.92
C LEU A 119 2.70 -2.71 9.32
N THR A 120 3.27 -2.55 10.52
CA THR A 120 4.31 -3.47 11.02
C THR A 120 3.78 -4.88 11.22
N GLU A 121 2.50 -5.04 11.60
CA GLU A 121 1.88 -6.36 11.79
C GLU A 121 1.97 -7.22 10.52
N PHE A 122 1.98 -6.63 9.33
CA PHE A 122 2.10 -7.35 8.06
C PHE A 122 3.52 -7.85 7.79
N ILE A 123 4.53 -7.12 8.27
CA ILE A 123 5.93 -7.53 8.19
C ILE A 123 6.15 -8.69 9.17
N ASP A 124 5.66 -8.56 10.40
CA ASP A 124 5.78 -9.57 11.46
C ASP A 124 5.06 -10.89 11.14
N ASN A 125 4.02 -10.84 10.29
CA ASN A 125 3.25 -12.03 9.88
C ASN A 125 3.80 -12.76 8.65
N LEU A 126 4.90 -12.28 8.07
CA LEU A 126 5.58 -12.97 6.98
C LEU A 126 6.21 -14.30 7.45
N PRO A 127 6.34 -15.30 6.57
CA PRO A 127 7.06 -16.52 6.92
C PRO A 127 8.55 -16.21 7.17
N GLU A 128 9.08 -16.62 8.33
CA GLU A 128 10.43 -16.26 8.80
C GLU A 128 11.55 -16.62 7.82
N ASP A 129 11.37 -17.67 7.02
CA ASP A 129 12.37 -18.19 6.08
C ASP A 129 12.51 -17.33 4.81
N VAL A 130 11.51 -16.51 4.51
CA VAL A 130 11.47 -15.66 3.31
C VAL A 130 11.20 -14.18 3.59
N ALA A 131 11.00 -13.82 4.86
CA ALA A 131 10.83 -12.44 5.31
C ALA A 131 12.13 -11.62 5.13
N PRO A 132 12.03 -10.29 4.94
CA PRO A 132 13.20 -9.43 4.97
C PRO A 132 13.93 -9.52 6.32
N ASP A 133 15.27 -9.56 6.30
CA ASP A 133 16.09 -9.51 7.51
C ASP A 133 15.82 -8.22 8.29
N ALA A 134 15.84 -8.27 9.62
CA ALA A 134 15.58 -7.09 10.46
C ALA A 134 16.56 -5.91 10.21
N LYS A 135 17.72 -6.16 9.57
CA LYS A 135 18.69 -5.14 9.15
C LYS A 135 18.37 -4.50 7.79
N GLN A 136 17.38 -5.01 7.07
CA GLN A 136 16.84 -4.33 5.89
C GLN A 136 16.30 -2.96 6.29
N TYR A 137 16.49 -1.98 5.41
CA TYR A 137 15.94 -0.65 5.58
C TYR A 137 14.56 -0.60 4.95
N LEU A 138 13.55 -0.16 5.71
CA LEU A 138 12.31 0.34 5.15
C LEU A 138 12.62 1.68 4.46
N THR A 139 12.46 1.73 3.14
CA THR A 139 12.87 2.88 2.32
C THR A 139 11.67 3.66 1.77
N LYS A 140 10.52 2.98 1.62
CA LYS A 140 9.31 3.59 1.08
C LYS A 140 8.07 2.95 1.70
N VAL A 141 7.10 3.79 2.03
CA VAL A 141 5.75 3.38 2.42
C VAL A 141 4.80 4.24 1.60
N GLN A 142 3.99 3.62 0.76
CA GLN A 142 3.03 4.32 -0.08
C GLN A 142 1.66 3.64 -0.03
N CYS A 143 0.63 4.40 -0.38
CA CYS A 143 -0.73 3.89 -0.55
C CYS A 143 -1.35 4.51 -1.80
N GLY A 144 -2.04 3.68 -2.58
CA GLY A 144 -2.55 4.10 -3.87
C GLY A 144 -3.47 3.08 -4.51
N CYS A 145 -3.82 3.38 -5.76
CA CYS A 145 -4.64 2.52 -6.59
C CYS A 145 -3.83 2.02 -7.79
N GLY A 146 -3.59 0.72 -7.86
CA GLY A 146 -3.02 0.10 -9.04
C GLY A 146 -4.11 -0.21 -10.04
N VAL A 147 -3.92 0.16 -11.31
CA VAL A 147 -4.89 -0.17 -12.38
C VAL A 147 -4.21 -0.97 -13.49
N ALA A 148 -4.94 -1.88 -14.13
CA ALA A 148 -4.51 -2.58 -15.34
C ALA A 148 -5.30 -2.10 -16.57
N GLY A 149 -4.58 -1.82 -17.66
CA GLY A 149 -5.17 -1.52 -18.97
C GLY A 149 -5.94 -0.19 -19.01
N SER A 150 -6.85 -0.05 -19.97
CA SER A 150 -7.77 1.09 -20.11
C SER A 150 -8.94 0.98 -19.11
N ALA A 151 -8.64 0.79 -17.83
CA ALA A 151 -9.66 0.75 -16.80
C ALA A 151 -10.35 2.13 -16.72
N ASN A 152 -11.64 2.19 -17.04
CA ASN A 152 -12.47 3.37 -16.83
C ASN A 152 -12.95 3.42 -15.37
N LEU A 153 -12.03 3.48 -14.40
CA LEU A 153 -12.38 3.86 -13.04
C LEU A 153 -12.62 5.36 -13.04
N ARG A 154 -13.89 5.79 -12.88
CA ARG A 154 -14.23 7.22 -12.92
C ARG A 154 -13.75 7.93 -11.66
N ASP A 155 -14.12 7.44 -10.48
CA ASP A 155 -13.70 8.05 -9.22
C ASP A 155 -13.31 7.00 -8.17
N CYS A 156 -12.07 7.07 -7.69
CA CYS A 156 -11.60 6.35 -6.51
C CYS A 156 -11.01 7.37 -5.55
N TRP A 157 -11.67 7.56 -4.41
CA TRP A 157 -11.26 8.46 -3.34
C TRP A 157 -10.76 7.63 -2.18
N ILE A 158 -9.55 7.94 -1.74
CA ILE A 158 -8.95 7.29 -0.59
C ILE A 158 -8.70 8.38 0.43
N ARG A 159 -9.36 8.30 1.58
CA ARG A 159 -9.04 9.16 2.71
C ARG A 159 -8.08 8.41 3.62
N LEU A 160 -6.80 8.72 3.51
CA LEU A 160 -5.79 8.29 4.47
C LEU A 160 -5.78 9.21 5.68
N THR A 161 -5.49 8.64 6.84
CA THR A 161 -5.18 9.37 8.07
C THR A 161 -4.24 8.48 8.86
N ASN A 162 -2.97 8.85 8.94
CA ASN A 162 -2.10 8.23 9.94
C ASN A 162 -2.45 8.85 11.29
N SER A 163 -3.02 8.04 12.17
CA SER A 163 -3.22 8.43 13.56
C SER A 163 -1.89 8.31 14.28
N ALA A 164 -1.22 9.44 14.51
CA ALA A 164 -0.28 9.47 15.62
C ALA A 164 -1.07 9.17 16.90
N GLN A 165 -0.73 8.08 17.60
CA GLN A 165 -1.14 7.98 18.99
C GLN A 165 -0.46 9.13 19.73
N THR A 166 -1.25 10.01 20.35
CA THR A 166 -0.70 11.08 21.20
C THR A 166 0.20 10.47 22.26
N PRO A 167 1.44 10.94 22.42
CA PRO A 167 2.21 10.63 23.61
C PRO A 167 1.40 11.09 24.82
N THR A 168 1.16 10.20 25.77
CA THR A 168 0.71 10.59 27.10
C THR A 168 1.75 11.53 27.68
N ASN A 169 1.50 12.85 27.63
CA ASN A 169 2.30 13.93 28.23
C ASN A 169 3.80 13.62 28.40
N GLY A 170 4.53 13.47 27.31
CA GLY A 170 5.98 13.26 27.31
C GLY A 170 6.48 13.26 25.88
N GLY A 171 7.31 14.24 25.50
CA GLY A 171 7.70 14.55 24.12
C GLY A 171 8.02 13.33 23.25
N GLY A 172 7.02 12.87 22.49
CA GLY A 172 7.16 11.78 21.54
C GLY A 172 7.42 12.28 20.11
N PRO A 173 7.91 11.39 19.24
CA PRO A 173 8.34 11.73 17.89
C PRO A 173 7.18 12.15 16.97
N PRO A 174 7.48 12.85 15.86
CA PRO A 174 6.55 13.74 15.20
C PRO A 174 5.49 13.09 14.31
N MET A 175 4.41 13.84 14.06
CA MET A 175 3.20 13.41 13.35
C MET A 175 3.22 13.76 11.85
N ILE A 176 2.59 12.94 11.01
CA ILE A 176 2.25 13.26 9.60
C ILE A 176 0.75 13.02 9.38
N ARG A 177 0.03 14.03 8.90
CA ARG A 177 -1.36 13.91 8.40
C ARG A 177 -1.34 14.09 6.89
N VAL A 178 -1.78 13.08 6.14
CA VAL A 178 -2.00 13.22 4.70
C VAL A 178 -3.46 12.95 4.37
N LEU A 179 -4.20 14.00 4.02
CA LEU A 179 -5.54 13.89 3.46
C LEU A 179 -5.40 13.74 1.94
N LEU A 180 -5.77 12.58 1.41
CA LEU A 180 -5.86 12.41 -0.04
C LEU A 180 -7.30 12.59 -0.48
N ASN A 181 -7.45 13.43 -1.48
CA ASN A 181 -8.67 13.60 -2.23
C ASN A 181 -8.23 13.43 -3.68
N PHE A 182 -8.66 12.39 -4.37
CA PHE A 182 -8.35 12.21 -5.80
C PHE A 182 -9.52 12.78 -6.62
N PRO A 183 -9.54 14.09 -6.96
CA PRO A 183 -10.54 14.58 -7.87
C PRO A 183 -10.28 13.99 -9.25
N HIS A 184 -11.14 13.02 -9.63
CA HIS A 184 -11.27 12.46 -10.97
C HIS A 184 -9.98 11.87 -11.57
N LEU A 185 -9.80 10.55 -11.46
CA LEU A 185 -8.81 9.82 -12.27
C LEU A 185 -9.46 9.39 -13.59
N VAL A 186 -9.65 10.32 -14.53
CA VAL A 186 -10.03 9.93 -15.90
C VAL A 186 -8.79 9.38 -16.59
N TYR A 187 -8.66 8.05 -16.71
CA TYR A 187 -7.68 7.47 -17.62
C TYR A 187 -8.06 7.86 -19.06
N PRO A 188 -7.29 8.72 -19.74
CA PRO A 188 -7.54 8.93 -21.16
C PRO A 188 -7.20 7.62 -21.87
N SER A 189 -8.06 7.21 -22.80
CA SER A 189 -7.69 6.24 -23.82
C SER A 189 -6.45 6.79 -24.56
N VAL A 190 -5.28 6.30 -24.16
CA VAL A 190 -3.96 6.58 -24.76
C VAL A 190 -3.44 8.02 -24.58
N GLY A 191 -2.29 8.16 -23.91
CA GLY A 191 -1.27 9.16 -24.30
C GLY A 191 -1.26 10.54 -23.63
N ARG A 192 -1.72 10.71 -22.39
CA ARG A 192 -1.39 11.93 -21.61
C ARG A 192 -1.08 11.60 -20.15
N ASP A 193 0.02 12.17 -19.66
CA ASP A 193 0.41 12.15 -18.25
C ASP A 193 -0.76 12.67 -17.39
N LEU A 194 -1.14 11.88 -16.40
CA LEU A 194 -2.15 12.24 -15.41
C LEU A 194 -1.53 13.20 -14.41
N ALA A 195 -2.02 14.44 -14.38
CA ALA A 195 -1.70 15.40 -13.34
C ALA A 195 -2.48 15.04 -12.06
N LEU A 196 -1.79 14.45 -11.09
CA LEU A 196 -2.26 14.28 -9.73
C LEU A 196 -2.31 15.62 -9.01
N ALA A 197 -3.49 16.06 -8.58
CA ALA A 197 -3.62 17.11 -7.57
C ALA A 197 -3.55 16.48 -6.17
N VAL A 198 -2.34 16.19 -5.70
CA VAL A 198 -2.11 15.84 -4.29
C VAL A 198 -2.03 17.15 -3.50
N THR A 199 -3.01 17.44 -2.65
CA THR A 199 -2.85 18.47 -1.61
C THR A 199 -2.25 17.80 -0.37
N SER A 200 -0.94 17.57 -0.37
CA SER A 200 -0.22 17.34 0.89
C SER A 200 -0.04 18.70 1.55
N GLU A 201 -0.74 18.97 2.65
CA GLU A 201 -0.35 20.08 3.52
C GLU A 201 0.92 19.68 4.27
N GLU A 202 2.08 20.08 3.74
CA GLU A 202 3.33 20.07 4.48
C GLU A 202 3.24 21.10 5.62
N PHE A 203 3.02 20.65 6.86
CA PHE A 203 3.28 21.50 8.01
C PHE A 203 4.76 21.40 8.36
N LYS A 204 5.46 22.53 8.21
CA LYS A 204 6.84 22.70 8.67
C LYS A 204 6.85 22.83 10.20
N TRP A 205 7.87 22.19 10.78
CA TRP A 205 8.25 22.11 12.19
C TRP A 205 8.11 23.41 12.98
#